data_AF-A0A2D8FPH4-F1
#
_entry.id   AF-A0A2D8FPH4-F1
#
_cell.length_a   1.000
_cell.length_b   1.000
_cell.length_c   1.000
_cell.angle_alpha   90.00
_cell.angle_beta   90.00
_cell.angle_gamma   90.00
#
_symmetry.space_group_name_H-M   'P 1'
#
loop_
_entity.id
_entity.type
_entity.pdbx_description
1 polymer ?
#
loop_
_entity_poly.entity_id
_entity_poly.type
_entity_poly.pdbx_seq_one_letter_code
_entity_poly.pdbx_strand_id
1 'polypeptide(L)' 'MVDASLIKEHLEVVGSDGGHVGRVDHVLGDQIELAKLDLAGGFKHHLIPVSWVERVDDKHVHLNLTQDEAKARWSEKPH' A
#
# COMPACT_ATOMS: atom_id res chain seq x y z
N MET A 1 -3.16 -1.15 -16.55
CA MET A 1 -3.84 -1.40 -15.26
C MET A 1 -3.23 -2.66 -14.71
N VAL A 2 -2.67 -2.62 -13.50
CA VAL A 2 -2.08 -3.80 -12.88
C VAL A 2 -3.20 -4.65 -12.31
N ASP A 3 -3.15 -5.96 -12.55
CA ASP A 3 -4.12 -6.89 -11.99
C ASP A 3 -3.95 -6.98 -10.47
N ALA A 4 -5.01 -6.62 -9.72
CA ALA A 4 -5.03 -6.74 -8.26
C ALA A 4 -4.71 -8.17 -7.79
N SER A 5 -5.01 -9.18 -8.61
CA SER A 5 -4.69 -10.59 -8.38
C SER A 5 -3.20 -10.89 -8.21
N LEU A 6 -2.31 -10.01 -8.69
CA LEU A 6 -0.85 -10.15 -8.51
C LEU A 6 -0.39 -9.66 -7.14
N ILE A 7 -1.20 -8.82 -6.49
CA ILE A 7 -0.91 -8.23 -5.19
C ILE A 7 -1.25 -9.27 -4.13
N LYS A 8 -0.22 -9.80 -3.50
CA LYS A 8 -0.36 -10.76 -2.42
C LYS A 8 -0.26 -10.07 -1.08
N GLU A 9 -0.94 -10.64 -0.10
CA GLU A 9 -0.71 -10.33 1.31
C GLU A 9 0.78 -10.49 1.63
N HIS A 10 1.27 -9.71 2.59
CA HIS A 10 2.66 -9.68 3.03
C HIS A 10 3.70 -9.05 2.09
N LEU A 11 3.33 -8.61 0.87
CA LEU A 11 4.24 -7.86 0.00
C LEU A 11 4.56 -6.49 0.58
N GLU A 12 5.78 -6.01 0.37
CA GLU A 12 6.16 -4.65 0.75
C GLU A 12 5.67 -3.65 -0.29
N VAL A 13 5.14 -2.52 0.15
CA VAL A 13 4.67 -1.43 -0.71
C VAL A 13 5.72 -0.33 -0.69
N VAL A 14 6.24 -0.01 -1.87
CA VAL A 14 7.28 0.98 -2.08
C VAL A 14 6.80 2.06 -3.03
N GLY A 15 7.19 3.30 -2.76
CA GLY A 15 6.94 4.43 -3.65
C GLY A 15 7.77 4.34 -4.93
N SER A 16 7.47 5.20 -5.89
CA SER A 16 8.24 5.38 -7.12
C SER A 16 9.67 5.87 -6.86
N ASP A 17 9.91 6.49 -5.71
CA ASP A 17 11.21 6.89 -5.16
C ASP A 17 11.97 5.74 -4.46
N GLY A 18 11.36 4.55 -4.37
CA GLY A 18 11.88 3.42 -3.60
C GLY A 18 11.68 3.54 -2.10
N GLY A 19 10.95 4.56 -1.62
CA GLY A 19 10.68 4.75 -0.21
C GLY A 19 9.62 3.76 0.31
N HIS A 20 9.82 3.24 1.53
CA HIS A 20 8.91 2.25 2.11
C HIS A 20 7.61 2.90 2.60
N VAL A 21 6.49 2.56 1.96
CA VAL A 21 5.16 3.09 2.31
C VAL A 21 4.51 2.23 3.40
N GLY A 22 4.61 0.91 3.28
CA GLY A 22 4.03 -0.04 4.22
C GLY A 22 4.08 -1.47 3.68
N ARG A 23 3.26 -2.35 4.23
CA ARG A 23 3.16 -3.76 3.79
C ARG A 23 1.71 -4.10 3.52
N VAL A 24 1.42 -4.91 2.51
CA VAL A 24 0.06 -5.40 2.25
C VAL A 24 -0.38 -6.30 3.40
N ASP A 25 -1.47 -5.91 4.08
CA ASP A 25 -2.19 -6.74 5.04
C ASP A 25 -3.28 -7.54 4.33
N HIS A 26 -4.12 -6.84 3.56
CA HIS A 26 -5.25 -7.44 2.85
C HIS A 26 -5.55 -6.71 1.54
N VAL A 27 -6.14 -7.40 0.56
CA VAL A 27 -6.59 -6.80 -0.71
C VAL A 27 -8.11 -6.90 -0.78
N LEU A 28 -8.78 -5.74 -0.73
CA LEU A 28 -10.22 -5.57 -0.74
C LEU A 28 -10.68 -5.09 -2.13
N GLY A 29 -10.70 -6.01 -3.10
CA GLY A 29 -11.05 -5.68 -4.49
C GLY A 29 -10.07 -4.69 -5.10
N ASP A 30 -10.48 -3.42 -5.22
CA ASP A 30 -9.67 -2.32 -5.76
C ASP A 30 -8.93 -1.51 -4.68
N GLN A 31 -9.01 -1.91 -3.41
CA GLN A 31 -8.27 -1.29 -2.30
C GLN A 31 -7.29 -2.26 -1.67
N ILE A 32 -6.16 -1.73 -1.21
CA ILE A 32 -5.11 -2.47 -0.53
C ILE A 32 -5.04 -1.91 0.89
N GLU A 33 -5.29 -2.77 1.86
CA GLU A 33 -5.12 -2.51 3.27
C GLU A 33 -3.66 -2.69 3.62
N LEU A 34 -3.03 -1.63 4.13
CA LEU A 34 -1.67 -1.66 4.59
C LEU A 34 -1.63 -2.07 6.06
N ALA A 35 -0.72 -2.99 6.37
CA ALA A 35 -0.45 -3.45 7.70
C ALA A 35 0.03 -2.28 8.55
N LYS A 36 -0.44 -2.26 9.80
CA LYS A 36 -0.12 -1.24 10.78
C LYS A 36 1.39 -1.13 10.96
N LEU A 37 1.99 -0.11 10.34
CA LEU A 37 3.41 0.19 10.47
C LEU A 37 3.60 1.40 11.39
N ASP A 38 3.04 1.37 12.59
CA ASP A 38 3.37 2.38 13.58
C ASP A 38 3.33 1.81 15.00
N LEU A 39 4.53 1.69 15.57
CA LEU A 39 4.77 1.30 16.97
C LEU A 39 4.43 2.43 17.95
N ALA A 40 4.03 3.62 17.47
CA ALA A 40 3.83 4.80 18.32
C ALA A 40 2.46 5.51 18.20
N GLY A 41 1.62 5.23 17.18
CA GLY A 41 0.57 6.19 16.77
C GLY A 41 -0.90 5.74 16.82
N GLY A 42 -1.21 4.48 17.14
CA GLY A 42 -2.59 3.96 17.18
C GLY A 42 -2.90 2.92 16.09
N PHE A 43 -4.01 2.19 16.24
CA PHE A 43 -4.42 1.05 15.39
C PHE A 43 -5.14 1.47 14.09
N LYS A 44 -4.56 2.43 13.36
CA LYS A 44 -5.16 2.86 12.10
C LYS A 44 -4.66 1.99 10.95
N HIS A 45 -5.59 1.44 10.18
CA HIS A 45 -5.31 0.77 8.93
C HIS A 45 -5.34 1.81 7.81
N HIS A 46 -4.29 1.83 6.98
CA HIS A 46 -4.24 2.72 5.82
C HIS A 46 -4.71 1.96 4.58
N LEU A 47 -5.54 2.60 3.79
CA LEU A 47 -6.10 2.07 2.55
C LEU A 47 -5.52 2.86 1.37
N ILE A 48 -4.94 2.15 0.43
CA ILE A 48 -4.48 2.71 -0.85
C ILE A 48 -5.21 2.02 -2.01
N PRO A 49 -5.56 2.74 -3.08
CA PRO A 49 -6.21 2.12 -4.23
C PRO A 49 -5.19 1.38 -5.11
N VAL A 50 -5.61 0.27 -5.72
CA VAL A 50 -4.81 -0.49 -6.70
C VAL A 50 -4.43 0.37 -7.91
N SER A 51 -5.17 1.45 -8.18
CA SER A 51 -4.85 2.41 -9.24
C SER A 51 -3.52 3.15 -9.05
N TRP A 52 -2.97 3.16 -7.84
CA TRP A 52 -1.62 3.69 -7.59
C TRP A 52 -0.53 2.69 -7.93
N VAL A 53 -0.85 1.41 -8.10
CA VAL A 53 0.15 0.38 -8.39
C VAL A 53 0.59 0.50 -9.85
N GLU A 54 1.88 0.76 -10.04
CA GLU A 54 2.51 0.82 -11.34
C GLU A 54 3.01 -0.55 -11.79
N ARG A 55 3.62 -1.31 -10.87
CA ARG A 55 4.08 -2.68 -11.11
C ARG A 55 4.13 -3.49 -9.81
N VAL A 56 4.12 -4.81 -9.96
CA VAL A 56 4.29 -5.75 -8.85
C VAL A 56 5.41 -6.71 -9.21
N ASP A 57 6.37 -6.82 -8.31
CA ASP A 57 7.47 -7.79 -8.35
C ASP A 57 7.20 -8.90 -7.32
N ASP A 58 8.04 -9.95 -7.28
CA ASP A 58 7.86 -11.10 -6.39
C ASP A 58 7.76 -10.75 -4.89
N LYS A 59 8.30 -9.59 -4.49
CA LYS A 59 8.36 -9.15 -3.08
C LYS A 59 7.80 -7.75 -2.84
N HIS A 60 7.63 -6.96 -3.89
CA HIS A 60 7.38 -5.52 -3.79
C HIS A 60 6.24 -5.07 -4.70
N VAL A 61 5.37 -4.22 -4.17
CA VAL A 61 4.34 -3.46 -4.90
C VAL A 61 4.90 -2.06 -5.10
N HIS A 62 5.15 -1.69 -6.36
CA HIS A 62 5.66 -0.38 -6.70
C HIS A 62 4.50 0.55 -7.05
N LEU A 63 4.43 1.67 -6.35
CA LEU A 63 3.47 2.72 -6.62
C LEU A 63 3.98 3.68 -7.70
N ASN A 64 3.06 4.33 -8.40
CA ASN A 64 3.31 5.47 -9.28
C ASN A 64 3.47 6.81 -8.52
N LEU A 65 3.34 6.78 -7.19
CA LEU A 65 3.52 7.91 -6.29
C LEU A 65 4.76 7.71 -5.43
N THR A 66 5.37 8.81 -5.01
CA THR A 66 6.46 8.77 -4.01
C THR A 66 5.93 8.31 -2.64
N GLN A 67 6.85 7.91 -1.75
CA GLN A 67 6.47 7.52 -0.39
C GLN A 67 5.68 8.61 0.33
N ASP A 68 6.12 9.87 0.19
CA ASP A 68 5.49 11.02 0.85
C ASP A 68 4.08 11.29 0.30
N GLU A 69 3.93 11.27 -1.02
CA GLU A 69 2.62 11.46 -1.66
C GLU A 69 1.62 10.34 -1.31
N ALA A 70 2.08 9.09 -1.27
CA ALA A 70 1.25 7.97 -0.89
C ALA A 70 0.75 8.13 0.56
N LYS A 71 1.61 8.54 1.49
CA LYS A 71 1.27 8.81 2.89
C LYS A 71 0.40 10.05 3.08
N ALA A 72 0.55 11.06 2.23
CA ALA A 72 -0.29 12.26 2.28
C ALA A 72 -1.71 12.00 1.76
N ARG A 73 -1.88 10.99 0.88
CA ARG A 73 -3.14 10.74 0.16
C ARG A 73 -3.87 9.47 0.62
N TRP A 74 -3.22 8.58 1.36
CA TRP A 74 -3.84 7.34 1.81
C TRP A 74 -5.07 7.64 2.67
N SER A 75 -6.04 6.74 2.67
CA SER A 75 -7.23 6.89 3.50
C SER A 75 -7.08 6.08 4.78
N GLU A 76 -7.55 6.60 5.90
CA GLU A 76 -7.65 5.81 7.13
C GLU A 76 -8.94 4.99 7.08
N LYS A 77 -8.89 3.69 7.38
CA LYS A 77 -10.10 2.85 7.49
C LYS A 77 -10.91 3.33 8.72
N PRO A 78 -12.14 3.82 8.53
CA PRO A 78 -13.01 4.16 9.67
C PRO A 78 -13.35 2.89 10.47
N HIS A 79 -13.43 3.02 11.80
CA HIS A 79 -13.84 1.94 12.71
C HIS A 79 -15.31 1.54 12.54
#